data_AF-A0A351T6U4-F1
#
_entry.id   AF-A0A351T6U4-F1
#
_cell.length_a   1.000
_cell.length_b   1.000
_cell.length_c   1.000
_cell.angle_alpha   90.00
_cell.angle_beta   90.00
_cell.angle_gamma   90.00
#
_symmetry.space_group_name_H-M   'P 1'
#
loop_
_entity.id
_entity.type
_entity.pdbx_description
1 polymer ?
#
loop_
_entity_poly.entity_id
_entity_poly.type
_entity_poly.pdbx_seq_one_letter_code
_entity_poly.pdbx_strand_id
1 'polypeptide(L)'
;MKSGILPWFLIAAVVAIGAIASLVSGNAPQEAGPRQISYFRIATASPSGTYYPIGQLLAALISGPAESYCGEGGPCGVPGVVGLAEVSEGSVANLRAVNAGRIESGLAQGDLV
;
A
#
# COMPACT_ATOMS: atom_id res chain seq x y z
N MET A 1 19.30 -3.71 71.05
CA MET A 1 18.06 -3.19 70.41
C MET A 1 18.46 -2.34 69.20
N LYS A 2 18.68 -2.95 68.03
CA LYS A 2 19.05 -2.21 66.81
C LYS A 2 18.77 -3.07 65.58
N SER A 3 17.52 -3.08 65.13
CA SER A 3 17.12 -3.69 63.86
C SER A 3 15.87 -2.97 63.32
N GLY A 4 15.87 -2.63 62.03
CA GLY A 4 14.60 -2.56 61.29
C GLY A 4 14.33 -1.38 60.35
N ILE A 5 15.03 -0.25 60.41
CA ILE A 5 14.60 0.96 59.66
C ILE A 5 15.28 1.15 58.29
N LEU A 6 16.38 0.43 58.01
CA LEU A 6 17.19 0.67 56.82
C LEU A 6 16.63 0.15 55.47
N PRO A 7 15.81 -0.92 55.35
CA PRO A 7 15.44 -1.46 54.03
C PRO A 7 14.28 -0.70 53.35
N TRP A 8 13.43 0.00 54.10
CA TRP A 8 12.22 0.63 53.56
C TRP A 8 12.53 1.86 52.67
N PHE A 9 13.53 2.65 53.05
CA PHE A 9 13.94 3.83 52.28
C PHE A 9 14.53 3.46 50.91
N LEU A 10 15.25 2.34 50.82
CA LEU A 10 15.81 1.85 49.56
C LEU A 10 14.72 1.33 48.61
N ILE A 11 13.70 0.66 49.15
CA ILE A 11 12.56 0.18 48.35
C ILE A 11 11.74 1.36 47.82
N ALA A 12 11.46 2.37 48.67
CA ALA A 12 10.73 3.57 48.26
C ALA A 12 11.47 4.37 47.18
N ALA A 13 12.80 4.48 47.27
CA ALA A 13 13.61 5.17 46.26
C ALA A 13 13.60 4.45 44.90
N VAL A 14 13.64 3.12 44.87
CA VAL A 14 13.58 2.33 43.64
C VAL A 14 12.20 2.46 42.95
N VAL A 15 11.11 2.51 43.73
CA VAL A 15 9.75 2.72 43.20
C VAL A 15 9.58 4.14 42.61
N ALA A 16 10.13 5.16 43.26
CA ALA A 16 10.06 6.55 42.77
C ALA A 16 10.83 6.76 41.46
N ILE A 17 11.98 6.09 41.28
CA ILE A 17 12.78 6.16 40.05
C ILE A 17 12.07 5.42 38.90
N GLY A 18 11.43 4.27 39.17
CA GLY A 18 10.63 3.55 38.19
C GLY A 18 9.44 4.35 37.66
N ALA A 19 8.78 5.14 38.51
CA ALA A 19 7.63 5.96 38.12
C ALA A 19 7.99 7.15 37.20
N ILE A 20 9.20 7.70 37.32
CA ILE A 20 9.67 8.81 36.47
C ILE A 20 10.07 8.31 35.08
N ALA A 21 10.60 7.08 34.97
CA ALA A 21 10.95 6.47 33.68
C ALA A 21 9.72 6.21 32.78
N SER A 22 8.54 5.98 33.36
CA SER A 22 7.29 5.78 32.60
C SER A 22 6.72 7.06 31.98
N LEU A 23 7.09 8.25 32.48
CA LEU A 23 6.61 9.54 31.95
C LEU A 23 7.38 9.98 30.68
N VAL A 24 8.51 9.34 30.36
CA VAL A 24 9.38 9.67 29.21
C VAL A 24 9.18 8.72 28.02
N SER A 25 8.36 7.66 28.14
CA SER A 25 8.14 6.66 27.09
C SER A 25 7.03 7.00 26.08
N GLY A 26 6.59 8.27 25.99
CA GLY A 26 5.51 8.71 25.12
C GLY A 26 5.85 8.88 23.62
N ASN A 27 7.10 8.65 23.21
CA ASN A 27 7.55 8.82 21.82
C ASN A 27 8.01 7.48 21.21
N ALA A 28 7.21 6.42 21.38
CA ALA A 28 7.39 5.26 20.51
C ALA A 28 7.09 5.70 19.07
N PRO A 29 7.99 5.44 18.10
CA PRO A 29 7.66 5.69 16.70
C PRO A 29 6.38 4.92 16.38
N GLN A 30 5.34 5.65 15.96
CA GLN A 30 4.15 5.04 15.39
C GLN A 30 4.62 4.20 14.21
N GLU A 31 4.63 2.88 14.39
CA GLU A 31 4.77 1.93 13.30
C GLU A 31 3.66 2.27 12.31
N ALA A 32 4.03 2.88 11.19
CA ALA A 32 3.14 3.01 10.05
C ALA A 32 2.72 1.59 9.69
N GLY A 33 1.46 1.23 10.00
CA GLY A 33 0.93 -0.09 9.70
C GLY A 33 1.09 -0.42 8.20
N PRO A 34 0.93 -1.69 7.81
CA PRO A 34 1.11 -2.12 6.43
C PRO A 34 0.28 -1.23 5.48
N ARG A 35 0.95 -0.49 4.59
CA ARG A 35 0.28 0.33 3.58
C ARG A 35 -0.46 -0.64 2.63
N GLN A 36 -1.78 -0.55 2.58
CA GLN A 36 -2.58 -1.44 1.72
C GLN A 36 -2.31 -1.10 0.26
N ILE A 37 -1.59 -1.99 -0.43
CA ILE A 37 -1.38 -1.90 -1.88
C ILE A 37 -2.51 -2.63 -2.58
N SER A 38 -3.15 -1.94 -3.52
CA SER A 38 -4.17 -2.51 -4.41
C SER A 38 -3.58 -2.70 -5.81
N TYR A 39 -3.86 -3.84 -6.42
CA TYR A 39 -3.46 -4.13 -7.79
C TYR A 39 -4.61 -3.84 -8.75
N PHE A 40 -4.32 -3.12 -9.83
CA PHE A 40 -5.29 -2.81 -10.88
C PHE A 40 -4.81 -3.41 -12.20
N ARG A 41 -5.34 -4.58 -12.57
CA ARG A 41 -4.92 -5.29 -13.76
C ARG A 41 -5.73 -4.85 -14.98
N ILE A 42 -5.05 -4.75 -16.11
CA ILE A 42 -5.57 -4.31 -17.40
C ILE A 42 -5.33 -5.44 -18.40
N ALA A 43 -6.38 -6.16 -18.78
CA ALA A 43 -6.26 -7.20 -19.80
C ALA A 43 -6.05 -6.56 -21.18
N THR A 44 -5.08 -7.08 -21.92
CA THR A 44 -4.65 -6.48 -23.19
C THR A 44 -4.92 -7.44 -24.35
N ALA A 45 -3.90 -8.08 -24.91
CA ALA A 45 -3.99 -9.12 -25.92
C ALA A 45 -2.57 -9.70 -26.03
N SER A 46 -2.09 -9.95 -27.25
CA SER A 46 -0.70 -10.31 -27.54
C SER A 46 0.30 -9.23 -27.10
N PRO A 47 1.49 -9.61 -26.56
CA PRO A 47 2.62 -8.71 -26.33
C PRO A 47 3.07 -7.92 -27.56
N SER A 48 2.91 -8.49 -28.75
CA SER A 48 3.25 -7.87 -30.05
C SER A 48 2.11 -7.05 -30.65
N GLY A 49 0.93 -7.05 -30.02
CA GLY A 49 -0.22 -6.27 -30.46
C GLY A 49 -0.21 -4.84 -29.91
N THR A 50 -1.12 -4.00 -30.40
CA THR A 50 -1.22 -2.59 -29.98
C THR A 50 -1.71 -2.42 -28.54
N TYR A 51 -2.50 -3.37 -28.02
CA TYR A 51 -3.11 -3.26 -26.70
C TYR A 51 -2.09 -3.35 -25.57
N TYR A 52 -1.05 -4.17 -25.73
CA TYR A 52 -0.05 -4.38 -24.69
C TYR A 52 0.77 -3.10 -24.37
N PRO A 53 1.36 -2.38 -25.33
CA PRO A 53 2.06 -1.13 -25.03
C PRO A 53 1.12 -0.02 -24.54
N ILE A 54 -0.13 0.03 -25.00
CA ILE A 54 -1.14 0.96 -24.46
C ILE A 54 -1.45 0.62 -23.00
N GLY A 55 -1.69 -0.66 -22.69
CA GLY A 55 -1.94 -1.13 -21.34
C GLY A 55 -0.77 -0.85 -20.41
N GLN A 56 0.47 -0.99 -20.87
CA GLN A 56 1.66 -0.64 -20.08
C GLN A 56 1.71 0.87 -19.76
N LEU A 57 1.39 1.73 -20.73
CA LEU A 57 1.34 3.17 -20.50
C LEU A 57 0.23 3.52 -19.48
N LEU A 58 -0.96 2.92 -19.61
CA LEU A 58 -2.05 3.11 -18.65
C LEU A 58 -1.67 2.60 -17.26
N ALA A 59 -1.04 1.43 -17.17
CA ALA A 59 -0.55 0.87 -15.92
C ALA A 59 0.46 1.80 -15.23
N ALA A 60 1.38 2.39 -15.99
CA ALA A 60 2.34 3.37 -15.48
C ALA A 60 1.65 4.65 -14.97
N LEU A 61 0.65 5.15 -15.69
CA LEU A 61 -0.11 6.33 -15.29
C LEU A 61 -0.97 6.10 -14.05
N ILE A 62 -1.53 4.91 -13.88
CA ILE A 62 -2.37 4.56 -12.72
C ILE A 62 -1.51 4.29 -11.47
N SER A 63 -0.28 3.82 -11.64
CA SER A 63 0.57 3.39 -10.52
C SER A 63 1.05 4.54 -9.64
N GLY A 64 0.58 4.57 -8.40
CA GLY A 64 1.02 5.50 -7.34
C GLY A 64 1.27 4.75 -6.02
N PRO A 65 2.28 3.87 -5.93
CA PRO A 65 2.46 2.99 -4.76
C PRO A 65 2.76 3.73 -3.44
N ALA A 66 3.14 5.01 -3.50
CA ALA A 66 3.27 5.90 -2.36
C ALA A 66 2.35 7.13 -2.54
N GLU A 67 2.10 7.86 -1.44
CA GLU A 67 1.52 9.20 -1.51
C GLU A 67 2.35 10.05 -2.47
N SER A 68 1.82 10.32 -3.66
CA SER A 68 2.47 11.17 -4.65
C SER A 68 1.81 12.55 -4.59
N TYR A 69 2.62 13.59 -4.37
CA TYR A 69 2.14 14.95 -4.51
C TYR A 69 2.04 15.23 -6.01
N CYS A 70 0.82 15.38 -6.52
CA CYS A 70 0.56 15.92 -7.84
C CYS A 70 1.02 17.39 -7.87
N GLY A 71 2.32 17.62 -7.99
CA GLY A 71 2.92 18.95 -8.13
C GLY A 71 2.74 19.50 -9.54
N GLU A 72 3.70 20.29 -10.01
CA GLU A 72 3.70 20.91 -11.35
C GLU A 72 4.02 19.91 -12.50
N GLY A 73 3.29 18.79 -12.58
CA GLY A 73 3.34 17.86 -13.71
C GLY A 73 4.21 16.60 -13.54
N GLY A 74 4.55 16.23 -12.31
CA GLY A 74 5.16 14.91 -12.03
C GLY A 74 4.17 13.75 -12.20
N PRO A 75 4.63 12.49 -12.39
CA PRO A 75 3.77 11.33 -12.50
C PRO A 75 2.94 11.16 -11.22
N CYS A 76 1.64 11.36 -11.34
CA CYS A 76 0.66 11.24 -10.27
C CYS A 76 -0.25 10.05 -10.53
N GLY A 77 0.17 8.88 -10.06
CA GLY A 77 -0.70 7.72 -10.01
C GLY A 77 -1.61 7.74 -8.79
N VAL A 78 -2.55 6.80 -8.73
CA VAL A 78 -3.49 6.68 -7.61
C VAL A 78 -2.72 6.19 -6.37
N PRO A 79 -2.74 6.93 -5.24
CA PRO A 79 -2.06 6.52 -4.02
C PRO A 79 -2.47 5.11 -3.57
N GLY A 80 -1.49 4.26 -3.31
CA GLY A 80 -1.70 2.87 -2.89
C GLY A 80 -2.09 1.91 -4.01
N VAL A 81 -2.06 2.32 -5.29
CA VAL A 81 -2.39 1.45 -6.43
C VAL A 81 -1.16 1.13 -7.27
N VAL A 82 -1.07 -0.12 -7.74
CA VAL A 82 -0.11 -0.57 -8.74
C VAL A 82 -0.89 -1.11 -9.94
N GLY A 83 -0.75 -0.45 -11.08
CA GLY A 83 -1.33 -0.89 -12.35
C GLY A 83 -0.49 -1.97 -13.02
N LEU A 84 -1.13 -2.96 -13.67
CA LEU A 84 -0.45 -4.01 -14.41
C LEU A 84 -1.12 -4.25 -15.77
N ALA A 85 -0.31 -4.34 -16.82
CA ALA A 85 -0.76 -4.82 -18.12
C ALA A 85 -0.62 -6.35 -18.19
N GLU A 86 -1.72 -7.07 -18.43
CA GLU A 86 -1.73 -8.52 -18.52
C GLU A 86 -2.05 -8.97 -19.95
N VAL A 87 -1.29 -9.96 -20.42
CA VAL A 87 -1.51 -10.62 -21.71
C VAL A 87 -2.77 -11.47 -21.63
N SER A 88 -3.52 -11.50 -22.73
CA SER A 88 -4.77 -12.26 -22.82
C SER A 88 -5.03 -12.77 -24.23
N GLU A 89 -6.08 -13.56 -24.37
CA GLU A 89 -6.60 -14.06 -25.66
C GLU A 89 -7.30 -12.97 -26.51
N GLY A 90 -7.33 -11.72 -26.05
CA GLY A 90 -7.91 -10.57 -26.75
C GLY A 90 -9.29 -10.13 -26.25
N SER A 91 -9.94 -9.24 -26.99
CA SER A 91 -11.07 -8.41 -26.51
C SER A 91 -12.26 -9.20 -25.95
N VAL A 92 -12.69 -10.27 -26.62
CA VAL A 92 -13.82 -11.09 -26.12
C VAL A 92 -13.47 -11.75 -24.79
N ALA A 93 -12.23 -12.22 -24.64
CA ALA A 93 -11.76 -12.80 -23.38
C ALA A 93 -11.65 -11.73 -22.29
N ASN A 94 -11.20 -10.53 -22.63
CA ASN A 94 -11.11 -9.39 -21.71
C ASN A 94 -12.48 -8.99 -21.18
N LEU A 95 -13.45 -8.78 -22.06
CA LEU A 95 -14.82 -8.42 -21.70
C LEU A 95 -15.44 -9.48 -20.79
N ARG A 96 -15.25 -10.76 -21.10
CA ARG A 96 -15.71 -11.86 -20.23
C ARG A 96 -15.01 -11.88 -18.88
N ALA A 97 -13.72 -11.58 -18.82
CA ALA A 97 -12.95 -11.54 -17.57
C ALA A 97 -13.40 -10.37 -16.68
N VAL A 98 -13.63 -9.19 -17.26
CA VAL A 98 -14.17 -8.02 -16.56
C VAL A 98 -15.59 -8.30 -16.06
N ASN A 99 -16.47 -8.80 -16.93
CA ASN A 99 -17.85 -9.12 -16.54
C ASN A 99 -17.93 -10.21 -15.45
N ALA A 100 -16.97 -11.14 -15.43
CA ALA A 100 -16.87 -12.16 -14.39
C ALA A 100 -16.15 -11.69 -13.11
N GLY A 101 -15.70 -10.43 -13.04
CA GLY A 101 -14.96 -9.89 -11.89
C GLY A 101 -13.60 -10.56 -11.67
N ARG A 102 -13.02 -11.20 -12.69
CA ARG A 102 -11.71 -11.86 -12.58
C ARG A 102 -10.54 -10.90 -12.77
N ILE A 103 -10.81 -9.76 -13.40
CA ILE A 103 -9.85 -8.70 -13.66
C ILE A 103 -10.56 -7.34 -13.54
N GLU A 104 -9.82 -6.31 -13.14
CA GLU A 104 -10.38 -5.00 -12.83
C GLU A 104 -10.74 -4.19 -14.10
N SER A 105 -10.01 -4.39 -15.20
CA SER A 105 -10.27 -3.74 -16.48
C SER A 105 -9.72 -4.51 -17.69
N GLY A 106 -10.10 -4.10 -18.90
CA GLY A 106 -9.53 -4.66 -20.13
C GLY A 106 -9.79 -3.79 -21.36
N LEU A 107 -8.91 -3.91 -22.34
CA LEU A 107 -9.04 -3.25 -23.65
C LEU A 107 -9.92 -4.10 -24.58
N ALA A 108 -10.75 -3.44 -25.39
CA ALA A 108 -11.61 -4.10 -26.38
C ALA A 108 -11.74 -3.25 -27.63
N GLN A 109 -12.06 -3.89 -28.76
CA GLN A 109 -12.45 -3.14 -29.97
C GLN A 109 -13.83 -2.52 -29.77
N GLY A 110 -14.05 -1.36 -30.40
CA GLY A 110 -15.27 -0.56 -30.24
C GLY A 110 -16.53 -1.19 -30.83
N ASP A 111 -16.41 -2.20 -31.70
CA ASP A 111 -17.53 -2.96 -32.25
C ASP A 111 -18.06 -4.06 -31.31
N LEU A 112 -17.37 -4.30 -30.19
CA LEU A 112 -17.75 -5.29 -29.18
C LEU A 112 -18.42 -4.69 -27.94
N VAL A 113 -18.51 -3.34 -27.85
CA VAL A 113 -19.01 -2.58 -26.69
C VAL A 113 -20.11 -1.60 -27.04
#